data_AF-A0A2V7BJQ9-F1
#
_entry.id   AF-A0A2V7BJQ9-F1
#
_cell.length_a   1.000
_cell.length_b   1.000
_cell.length_c   1.000
_cell.angle_alpha   90.00
_cell.angle_beta   90.00
_cell.angle_gamma   90.00
#
_symmetry.space_group_name_H-M   'P 1'
#
loop_
_entity.id
_entity.type
_entity.pdbx_description
1 polymer ?
#
loop_
_entity_poly.entity_id
_entity_poly.type
_entity_poly.pdbx_seq_one_letter_code
_entity_poly.pdbx_strand_id
1 'polypeptide(L)' 'MAETWEVLTLRGLASTDERAQEFTGTLVIHRVGSTEPVESIQVSIKRSVLTELYENLGRLLARSIGVTRRKG' A
#
# COMPACT_ATOMS: atom_id res chain seq x y z
N MET A 1 -10.34 -11.91 -19.42
CA MET A 1 -9.96 -10.60 -18.85
C MET A 1 -9.51 -10.86 -17.42
N ALA A 2 -8.39 -10.28 -16.97
CA ALA A 2 -7.94 -10.48 -15.59
C ALA A 2 -8.90 -9.75 -14.64
N GLU A 3 -9.28 -10.40 -13.55
CA GLU A 3 -10.06 -9.74 -12.49
C GLU A 3 -9.26 -8.59 -11.91
N THR A 4 -9.87 -7.40 -11.82
CA THR A 4 -9.23 -6.20 -11.23
C THR A 4 -9.84 -5.92 -9.87
N TRP A 5 -8.98 -5.65 -8.89
CA TRP A 5 -9.34 -5.39 -7.51
C TRP A 5 -8.89 -3.99 -7.12
N GLU A 6 -9.66 -3.29 -6.30
CA GLU A 6 -9.22 -2.03 -5.70
C GLU A 6 -8.71 -2.26 -4.29
N VAL A 7 -7.60 -1.61 -3.97
CA VAL A 7 -7.05 -1.56 -2.61
C VAL A 7 -7.74 -0.42 -1.87
N LEU A 8 -8.51 -0.76 -0.84
CA LEU A 8 -9.23 0.21 -0.04
C LEU A 8 -8.36 0.75 1.09
N THR A 9 -7.69 -0.14 1.81
CA THR A 9 -6.80 0.24 2.92
C THR A 9 -5.90 -0.93 3.35
N LEU A 10 -4.81 -0.61 4.04
CA LEU A 10 -3.97 -1.56 4.76
C LEU A 10 -4.06 -1.26 6.25
N ARG A 11 -4.62 -2.20 7.02
CA ARG A 11 -4.87 -2.05 8.46
C ARG A 11 -3.87 -2.82 9.29
N GLY A 12 -3.53 -2.25 10.44
CA GLY A 12 -2.75 -2.94 11.46
C GLY A 12 -1.37 -3.39 11.00
N LEU A 13 -0.76 -2.69 10.01
CA LEU A 13 0.59 -2.98 9.57
C LEU A 13 1.55 -2.74 10.75
N ALA A 14 2.08 -3.81 11.30
CA ALA A 14 2.89 -3.78 12.51
C ALA A 14 4.18 -4.56 12.33
N SER A 15 5.19 -4.13 13.06
CA SER A 15 6.44 -4.85 13.23
C SER A 15 6.47 -5.52 14.60
N THR A 16 7.17 -6.65 14.72
CA THR A 16 7.48 -7.24 16.02
C THR A 16 8.57 -6.46 16.78
N ASP A 17 9.48 -5.78 16.06
CA ASP A 17 10.58 -4.97 16.62
C ASP A 17 11.23 -4.03 15.57
N GLU A 18 12.22 -3.22 15.97
CA GLU A 18 12.88 -2.24 15.10
C GLU A 18 13.70 -2.87 13.95
N ARG A 19 14.18 -4.12 14.12
CA ARG A 19 15.02 -4.87 13.18
C ARG A 19 14.24 -5.83 12.30
N ALA A 20 12.93 -5.97 12.51
CA ALA A 20 12.11 -6.94 11.80
C ALA A 20 12.23 -6.82 10.28
N GLN A 21 12.34 -7.94 9.59
CA GLN A 21 12.42 -7.95 8.13
C GLN A 21 11.07 -8.22 7.47
N GLU A 22 10.06 -8.52 8.27
CA GLU A 22 8.70 -8.81 7.85
C GLU A 22 7.69 -8.10 8.76
N PHE A 23 6.58 -7.68 8.16
CA PHE A 23 5.52 -6.92 8.80
C PHE A 23 4.19 -7.58 8.47
N THR A 24 3.35 -7.78 9.47
CA THR A 24 2.03 -8.38 9.27
C THR A 24 0.95 -7.32 9.29
N GLY A 25 -0.12 -7.55 8.55
CA GLY A 25 -1.26 -6.63 8.49
C GLY A 25 -2.43 -7.24 7.73
N THR A 26 -3.45 -6.43 7.50
CA THR A 26 -4.65 -6.84 6.76
C THR A 26 -4.87 -5.92 5.58
N LEU A 27 -4.76 -6.47 4.37
CA LEU A 27 -5.13 -5.76 3.14
C LEU A 27 -6.64 -5.88 2.93
N VAL A 28 -7.29 -4.73 2.78
CA VAL A 28 -8.72 -4.63 2.58
C VAL A 28 -8.96 -4.28 1.12
N ILE A 29 -9.63 -5.16 0.39
CA ILE A 29 -9.84 -5.04 -1.06
C ILE A 29 -11.30 -5.29 -1.43
N HIS A 30 -11.66 -4.91 -2.65
CA HIS A 30 -12.91 -5.31 -3.27
C HIS A 30 -12.74 -5.43 -4.78
N ARG A 31 -13.64 -6.17 -5.44
CA ARG A 31 -13.67 -6.21 -6.90
C ARG A 31 -14.14 -4.85 -7.44
N VAL A 32 -13.47 -4.36 -8.48
CA VAL A 32 -13.86 -3.11 -9.16
C VAL A 32 -15.33 -3.18 -9.58
N GLY A 33 -16.12 -2.19 -9.17
CA GLY A 33 -17.54 -2.09 -9.51
C GLY A 33 -18.46 -3.08 -8.78
N SER A 34 -17.97 -3.85 -7.82
CA SER A 34 -18.79 -4.80 -7.06
C SER A 34 -19.56 -4.13 -5.94
N THR A 35 -20.81 -4.58 -5.74
CA THR A 35 -21.65 -4.26 -4.57
C THR A 35 -21.52 -5.31 -3.45
N GLU A 36 -20.70 -6.34 -3.66
CA GLU A 36 -20.43 -7.39 -2.67
C GLU A 36 -19.55 -6.89 -1.51
N PRO A 37 -19.53 -7.60 -0.36
CA PRO A 37 -18.78 -7.16 0.81
C PRO A 37 -17.27 -7.11 0.56
N VAL A 38 -16.64 -6.19 1.29
CA VAL A 38 -15.21 -5.98 1.33
C VAL A 38 -14.47 -7.25 1.78
N GLU A 39 -13.47 -7.66 1.01
CA GLU A 39 -12.60 -8.78 1.36
C GLU A 39 -11.40 -8.32 2.19
N SER A 40 -10.99 -9.15 3.14
CA SER A 40 -9.86 -8.87 4.05
C SER A 40 -8.86 -10.02 3.99
N ILE A 41 -7.63 -9.71 3.58
CA ILE A 41 -6.56 -10.69 3.40
C ILE A 41 -5.45 -10.41 4.42
N GLN A 42 -5.08 -11.42 5.19
CA GLN A 42 -3.87 -11.35 6.04
C GLN A 42 -2.64 -11.36 5.14
N VAL A 43 -1.73 -10.41 5.35
CA VAL A 43 -0.51 -10.27 4.56
C VAL A 43 0.71 -10.25 5.46
N SER A 44 1.80 -10.86 4.98
CA SER A 44 3.17 -10.62 5.45
C SER A 44 3.92 -9.87 4.35
N ILE A 45 4.52 -8.74 4.71
CA ILE A 45 5.21 -7.86 3.77
C ILE A 45 6.67 -7.71 4.21
N LYS A 46 7.60 -7.94 3.29
CA LYS A 46 9.03 -7.75 3.56
C LYS A 46 9.38 -6.27 3.66
N ARG A 47 10.34 -5.94 4.51
CA ARG A 47 10.89 -4.57 4.66
C ARG A 47 11.32 -3.95 3.34
N SER A 48 11.97 -4.73 2.48
CA SER A 48 12.42 -4.28 1.16
C SER A 48 11.27 -3.79 0.30
N VAL A 49 10.13 -4.49 0.31
CA VAL A 49 8.92 -4.12 -0.42
C VAL A 49 8.33 -2.82 0.14
N LEU A 50 8.26 -2.65 1.46
CA LEU A 50 7.79 -1.40 2.05
C LEU A 50 8.68 -0.21 1.71
N THR A 51 10.00 -0.42 1.66
CA THR A 51 10.97 0.61 1.28
C THR A 51 10.79 1.01 -0.18
N GLU A 52 10.66 0.04 -1.07
CA GLU A 52 10.39 0.27 -2.49
C GLU A 52 9.06 0.99 -2.71
N LEU A 53 7.99 0.59 -2.00
CA LEU A 53 6.69 1.25 -2.05
C LEU A 53 6.78 2.70 -1.58
N TYR A 54 7.46 2.97 -0.48
CA TYR A 54 7.66 4.33 0.02
C TYR A 54 8.31 5.24 -1.03
N GLU A 55 9.38 4.75 -1.67
CA GLU A 55 10.05 5.50 -2.72
C GLU A 55 9.18 5.73 -3.96
N ASN A 56 8.52 4.66 -4.44
CA ASN A 56 7.68 4.71 -5.63
C ASN A 56 6.47 5.63 -5.43
N LEU A 57 5.78 5.49 -4.29
CA LEU A 57 4.63 6.34 -3.95
C LEU A 57 5.06 7.78 -3.72
N GLY A 58 6.18 8.03 -3.04
CA GLY A 58 6.72 9.38 -2.87
C GLY A 58 6.99 10.07 -4.21
N ARG A 59 7.64 9.38 -5.16
CA ARG A 59 7.88 9.89 -6.51
C ARG A 59 6.58 10.13 -7.28
N LEU A 60 5.63 9.21 -7.21
CA LEU A 60 4.35 9.32 -7.91
C LEU A 60 3.52 10.48 -7.37
N LEU A 61 3.40 10.60 -6.05
CA LEU A 61 2.64 11.66 -5.39
C LEU A 61 3.25 13.03 -5.67
N ALA A 62 4.58 13.17 -5.59
CA ALA A 62 5.25 14.44 -5.91
C ALA A 62 4.92 14.93 -7.33
N ARG A 63 4.81 13.99 -8.28
CA ARG A 63 4.40 14.28 -9.67
C ARG A 63 2.91 14.58 -9.80
N SER A 64 2.04 13.82 -9.12
CA SER A 64 0.59 13.94 -9.27
C SER A 64 0.02 15.21 -8.65
N ILE A 65 0.59 15.66 -7.53
CA ILE A 65 0.15 16.89 -6.83
C ILE A 65 0.83 18.15 -7.39
N GLY A 66 1.69 18.00 -8.40
CA GLY A 66 2.36 19.12 -9.05
C GLY A 66 3.23 19.93 -8.08
N VAL A 67 3.95 19.29 -7.14
CA VAL A 67 5.00 20.00 -6.39
C VAL A 67 6.13 20.31 -7.38
N THR A 68 5.95 21.40 -8.10
CA THR A 68 7.06 22.17 -8.62
C THR A 68 7.91 22.49 -7.42
N ARG A 69 9.05 21.79 -7.29
CA ARG A 69 10.10 22.07 -6.33
C ARG A 69 10.33 23.58 -6.37
N ARG A 70 9.78 24.33 -5.41
CA ARG A 70 10.03 25.76 -5.29
C ARG A 70 11.52 25.85 -4.95
N LYS A 71 12.34 26.13 -5.95
CA LYS A 71 13.69 26.65 -5.71
C LYS A 71 13.47 27.99 -5.02
N GLY A 72 13.87 28.06 -3.76
CA GLY A 72 13.88 29.23 -2.90
C GLY A 72 14.68 28.87 -1.68
#